data_AF-A0A7Y1U149-F1
#
_entry.id   AF-A0A7Y1U149-F1
#
_cell.length_a   1.000
_cell.length_b   1.000
_cell.length_c   1.000
_cell.angle_alpha   90.00
_cell.angle_beta   90.00
_cell.angle_gamma   90.00
#
_symmetry.space_group_name_H-M   'P 1'
#
loop_
_entity.id
_entity.type
_entity.pdbx_description
1 polymer ?
#
loop_
_entity_poly.entity_id
_entity_poly.type
_entity_poly.pdbx_seq_one_letter_code
_entity_poly.pdbx_strand_id
1 'polypeptide(L)' 'MHELYRFAASHHGVFSLAEAYELGLSASQVASLRRRGQITRLEPRVYVMSGAPDSWRRCARASVLSTGGLLSH' A
#
# COMPACT_ATOMS: atom_id res chain seq x y z
N MET A 1 0.96 12.55 -1.95
CA MET A 1 0.78 12.09 -0.54
C MET A 1 -0.68 12.05 -0.12
N HIS A 2 -1.44 13.15 -0.20
CA HIS A 2 -2.85 13.20 0.21
C HIS A 2 -3.74 12.18 -0.53
N GLU A 3 -3.43 11.93 -1.81
CA GLU A 3 -4.14 10.98 -2.67
C GLU A 3 -3.87 9.53 -2.29
N LEU A 4 -2.63 9.19 -1.92
CA LEU A 4 -2.27 7.87 -1.41
C LEU A 4 -2.98 7.54 -0.09
N TYR A 5 -3.14 8.51 0.81
CA TYR A 5 -3.89 8.30 2.05
C TYR A 5 -5.38 8.05 1.80
N ARG A 6 -5.98 8.78 0.84
CA ARG A 6 -7.38 8.54 0.43
C ARG A 6 -7.57 7.19 -0.26
N PHE A 7 -6.65 6.82 -1.14
CA PHE A 7 -6.61 5.51 -1.78
C PHE A 7 -6.49 4.41 -0.72
N ALA A 8 -5.49 4.50 0.15
CA ALA A 8 -5.27 3.53 1.22
C ALA A 8 -6.48 3.43 2.17
N ALA A 9 -7.12 4.54 2.54
CA ALA A 9 -8.33 4.51 3.38
C ALA A 9 -9.47 3.71 2.74
N SER A 10 -9.63 3.82 1.41
CA SER A 10 -10.63 3.07 0.62
C SER A 10 -10.23 1.60 0.39
N HIS A 11 -8.95 1.27 0.62
CA HIS A 11 -8.33 0.01 0.28
C HIS A 11 -7.68 -0.69 1.49
N HIS A 12 -8.27 -0.48 2.68
CA HIS A 12 -7.86 -1.13 3.94
C HIS A 12 -6.40 -0.87 4.35
N GLY A 13 -5.84 0.25 3.92
CA GLY A 13 -4.47 0.67 4.19
C GLY A 13 -3.43 0.04 3.27
N VAL A 14 -3.80 -0.89 2.37
CA VAL A 14 -2.84 -1.68 1.57
C VAL A 14 -2.78 -1.19 0.13
N PHE A 15 -1.57 -1.08 -0.40
CA PHE A 15 -1.30 -0.71 -1.79
C PHE A 15 0.01 -1.34 -2.28
N SER A 16 0.11 -1.55 -3.58
CA SER A 16 1.29 -2.04 -4.28
C SER A 16 2.21 -0.89 -4.69
N LEU A 17 3.46 -1.22 -5.01
CA LEU A 17 4.41 -0.26 -5.56
C LEU A 17 3.92 0.33 -6.89
N ALA A 18 3.22 -0.48 -7.70
CA ALA A 18 2.66 -0.04 -8.98
C ALA A 18 1.53 0.99 -8.77
N GLU A 19 0.57 0.70 -7.88
CA GLU A 19 -0.49 1.66 -7.52
C GLU A 19 0.10 2.95 -6.94
N ALA A 20 1.17 2.88 -6.13
CA ALA A 20 1.85 4.08 -5.66
C ALA A 20 2.44 4.91 -6.82
N TYR A 21 3.00 4.26 -7.85
CA TYR A 21 3.53 4.94 -9.03
C TYR A 21 2.42 5.53 -9.91
N GLU A 22 1.30 4.83 -10.07
CA GLU A 22 0.11 5.34 -10.76
C GLU A 22 -0.47 6.57 -10.06
N LEU A 23 -0.40 6.62 -8.73
CA LEU A 23 -0.75 7.79 -7.90
C LEU A 23 0.34 8.87 -7.89
N GLY A 24 1.35 8.77 -8.75
CA GLY A 24 2.38 9.78 -8.95
C GLY A 24 3.49 9.79 -7.89
N LEU A 25 3.60 8.75 -7.05
CA LEU A 25 4.75 8.64 -6.15
C LEU A 25 5.97 8.11 -6.89
N SER A 26 7.13 8.70 -6.59
CA SER A 26 8.42 8.16 -7.04
C SER A 26 8.93 7.07 -6.10
N ALA A 27 9.87 6.25 -6.59
CA ALA A 27 10.57 5.27 -5.76
C ALA A 27 11.25 5.90 -4.53
N SER A 28 11.81 7.11 -4.67
CA SER A 28 12.44 7.83 -3.57
C SER A 28 11.43 8.31 -2.52
N GLN A 29 10.23 8.72 -2.96
CA GLN A 29 9.14 9.07 -2.04
C GLN A 29 8.66 7.84 -1.27
N VAL A 30 8.45 6.70 -1.94
CA VAL A 30 8.07 5.43 -1.27
C VAL A 30 9.14 5.00 -0.26
N ALA A 31 10.43 5.07 -0.64
CA ALA A 31 11.53 4.77 0.27
C ALA A 31 11.56 5.72 1.49
N SER A 32 11.30 7.01 1.27
CA SER A 32 11.22 8.02 2.33
C SER A 32 10.06 7.73 3.30
N LEU A 33 8.86 7.41 2.79
CA LEU A 33 7.71 7.02 3.60
C LEU A 33 8.00 5.78 4.46
N ARG A 34 8.67 4.78 3.88
CA ARG A 34 9.09 3.57 4.60
C ARG A 34 10.09 3.90 5.69
N ARG A 35 11.11 4.71 5.39
CA ARG A 35 12.13 5.13 6.36
C ARG A 35 11.53 5.94 7.51
N ARG A 36 10.50 6.74 7.24
CA ARG A 36 9.75 7.51 8.25
C ARG A 36 8.75 6.66 9.03
N GLY A 37 8.63 5.36 8.74
CA GLY A 37 7.70 4.46 9.40
C GLY A 37 6.23 4.77 9.11
N GLN A 38 5.93 5.53 8.05
CA GLN A 38 4.55 5.84 7.64
C GLN A 38 3.92 4.69 6.86
N ILE A 39 4.77 3.84 6.26
CA ILE A 39 4.34 2.62 5.57
C ILE A 39 5.25 1.45 5.97
N THR A 40 4.67 0.27 6.06
CA THR A 40 5.37 -0.98 6.33
C THR A 40 5.26 -1.89 5.11
N ARG A 41 6.35 -2.60 4.78
CA ARG A 41 6.31 -3.59 3.70
C ARG A 41 5.68 -4.88 4.24
N LEU A 42 4.61 -5.34 3.61
CA LEU A 42 3.93 -6.59 3.94
C LEU A 42 4.51 -7.75 3.11
N GLU A 43 4.64 -7.53 1.81
CA GLU A 43 5.10 -8.53 0.82
C GLU A 43 6.08 -7.85 -0.17
N PRO A 44 6.78 -8.59 -1.05
CA PRO A 44 7.51 -7.98 -2.14
C PRO A 44 6.61 -7.03 -2.94
N ARG A 45 6.98 -5.74 -2.98
CA ARG A 45 6.25 -4.68 -3.69
C ARG A 45 4.85 -4.37 -3.15
N VAL A 46 4.47 -4.85 -1.96
CA VAL A 46 3.21 -4.50 -1.30
C VAL A 46 3.48 -3.83 0.05
N TYR A 47 2.78 -2.72 0.28
CA TYR A 47 2.95 -1.87 1.44
C TYR A 47 1.62 -1.60 2.12
N VAL A 48 1.69 -1.24 3.39
CA VAL A 48 0.54 -0.85 4.20
C VAL A 48 0.83 0.43 4.95
N MET A 49 -0.18 1.28 5.10
CA MET A 49 -0.12 2.46 5.96
C MET A 49 0.01 2.05 7.44
N SER A 50 0.96 2.66 8.13
CA SER A 50 1.10 2.50 9.58
C SER A 50 -0.13 3.05 10.30
N GLY A 51 -0.68 2.28 11.23
CA GLY A 51 -1.93 2.61 11.94
C GLY A 51 -3.20 2.04 11.30
N ALA A 52 -3.11 1.40 10.13
CA ALA A 52 -4.23 0.63 9.59
C ALA A 52 -4.53 -0.60 10.48
N PRO A 53 -5.79 -0.82 10.91
CA PRO A 53 -6.16 -1.97 11.74
C PRO A 53 -5.75 -3.28 11.07
N ASP A 54 -5.18 -4.20 11.86
CA ASP A 54 -4.91 -5.56 11.38
C ASP A 54 -6.25 -6.30 11.25
N SER A 55 -6.63 -6.66 10.03
CA SER A 55 -7.94 -7.25 9.75
C SER A 55 -7.84 -8.32 8.67
N TRP A 56 -8.75 -9.30 8.70
CA TRP A 56 -8.78 -10.38 7.71
C TRP A 56 -8.84 -9.86 6.25
N ARG A 57 -9.51 -8.72 6.03
CA ARG A 57 -9.61 -8.05 4.72
C ARG A 57 -8.26 -7.50 4.25
N ARG A 58 -7.40 -7.05 5.18
CA ARG A 58 -6.03 -6.62 4.91
C ARG A 58 -5.16 -7.80 4.46
N CYS A 59 -5.24 -8.94 5.15
CA CYS A 59 -4.50 -10.15 4.77
C CYS A 59 -4.93 -10.66 3.39
N ALA A 60 -6.23 -10.78 3.14
CA ALA A 60 -6.76 -11.21 1.84
C ALA A 60 -6.29 -10.30 0.69
N ARG A 61 -6.34 -8.98 0.89
CA ARG A 61 -5.88 -8.00 -0.11
C ARG A 61 -4.37 -8.07 -0.34
N ALA A 62 -3.58 -8.19 0.72
CA ALA A 62 -2.12 -8.34 0.61
C ALA A 62 -1.75 -9.60 -0.18
N SER A 63 -2.45 -10.72 0.04
CA SER A 63 -2.24 -11.95 -0.73
C SER A 63 -2.55 -11.79 -2.22
N VAL A 64 -3.67 -11.14 -2.57
CA VAL A 64 -4.02 -10.92 -3.99
C VAL A 64 -3.00 -10.02 -4.69
N LEU A 65 -2.59 -8.92 -4.05
CA LEU A 65 -1.56 -8.02 -4.59
C LEU A 65 -0.18 -8.71 -4.71
N SER A 66 0.17 -9.59 -3.78
CA SER A 66 1.43 -10.34 -3.82
C SER A 66 1.48 -11.34 -4.99
N THR A 67 0.32 -11.83 -5.43
CA THR A 67 0.21 -12.77 -6.56
C THR A 67 0.21 -12.05 -7.93
N GLY A 68 0.34 -10.72 -7.95
CA GLY A 68 0.30 -9.91 -9.17
C GLY A 68 -1.11 -9.56 -9.65
N GLY A 69 -2.14 -9.84 -8.84
CA GLY A 69 -3.51 -9.43 -9.12
C GLY A 69 -3.70 -7.94 -8.84
N LEU A 70 -4.06 -7.17 -9.85
CA LEU A 70 -4.66 -5.84 -9.67
C LEU A 70 -6.06 -6.04 -9.09
N LEU A 71 -6.28 -5.64 -7.84
CA LEU A 71 -7.63 -5.57 -7.28
C LEU A 71 -8.28 -4.26 -7.71
N SER A 72 -8.94 -4.30 -8.85
CA SER A 72 -9.91 -3.29 -9.25
C SER A 72 -11.17 -3.47 -8.39
N HIS A 73 -11.43 -2.55 -7.46
CA HIS A 73 -12.71 -2.40 -6.77
C HIS A 73 -13.12 -0.94 -6.80
#